data_AF-A0A2S9Z2Z2-F1
#
_entry.id   AF-A0A2S9Z2Z2-F1
#
_cell.length_a   1.000
_cell.length_b   1.000
_cell.length_c   1.000
_cell.angle_alpha   90.00
_cell.angle_beta   90.00
_cell.angle_gamma   90.00
#
_symmetry.space_group_name_H-M   'P 1'
#
loop_
_entity.id
_entity.type
_entity.pdbx_description
1 polymer ?
#
loop_
_entity_poly.entity_id
_entity_poly.type
_entity_poly.pdbx_seq_one_letter_code
_entity_poly.pdbx_strand_id
1 'polypeptide(L)'
;MDRVLEDFYRRWFTEEVLVHAPGVRTASGFTPGGVERVEASVRLTSERVAGAEGGEEVVGAARICWRPDGPLPKVGDVLEAPGVFGRGRRLEVVSAGRAVSGNGLTPDHVRVVVR
;
A
#
# COMPACT_ATOMS: atom_id res chain seq x y z
N MET A 1 -17.85 -2.57 -16.17
CA MET A 1 -16.60 -3.24 -15.77
C MET A 1 -16.76 -4.71 -16.16
N ASP A 2 -15.76 -5.31 -16.78
CA ASP A 2 -15.82 -6.71 -17.23
C ASP A 2 -15.92 -7.63 -16.00
N ARG A 3 -16.91 -8.53 -15.99
CA ARG A 3 -17.18 -9.44 -14.87
C ARG A 3 -15.97 -10.36 -14.59
N VAL A 4 -15.21 -10.70 -15.61
CA VAL A 4 -13.99 -11.52 -15.49
C VAL A 4 -12.89 -10.76 -14.73
N LEU A 5 -12.74 -9.46 -15.00
CA LEU A 5 -11.76 -8.61 -14.33
C LEU A 5 -12.11 -8.39 -12.85
N GLU A 6 -13.40 -8.23 -12.54
CA GLU A 6 -13.89 -8.09 -11.17
C GLU A 6 -13.65 -9.37 -10.34
N ASP A 7 -13.97 -10.54 -10.89
CA ASP A 7 -13.69 -11.83 -10.24
C ASP A 7 -12.18 -12.08 -10.05
N PHE A 8 -11.34 -11.60 -10.98
CA PHE A 8 -9.89 -11.68 -10.86
C PHE A 8 -9.37 -10.80 -9.70
N TYR A 9 -9.84 -9.55 -9.61
CA TYR A 9 -9.49 -8.66 -8.49
C TYR A 9 -9.89 -9.23 -7.12
N ARG A 10 -11.10 -9.79 -7.01
CA ARG A 10 -11.60 -10.38 -5.76
C ARG A 10 -10.75 -11.56 -5.27
N ARG A 11 -10.10 -12.30 -6.19
CA ARG A 11 -9.22 -13.42 -5.83
C ARG A 11 -7.82 -12.97 -5.43
N TRP A 12 -7.39 -11.80 -5.90
CA TRP A 12 -6.03 -11.30 -5.69
C TRP A 12 -5.89 -10.50 -4.40
N PHE A 13 -6.91 -9.72 -4.05
CA PHE A 13 -6.93 -8.83 -2.89
C PHE A 13 -7.83 -9.41 -1.78
N THR A 14 -7.22 -10.04 -0.77
CA THR A 14 -7.94 -10.80 0.26
C THR A 14 -7.75 -10.25 1.67
N GLU A 15 -6.72 -9.45 1.88
CA GLU A 15 -6.35 -8.90 3.19
C GLU A 15 -6.83 -7.46 3.33
N GLU A 16 -7.22 -7.09 4.53
CA GLU A 16 -7.69 -5.73 4.81
C GLU A 16 -6.56 -4.87 5.38
N VAL A 17 -6.31 -3.72 4.76
CA VAL A 17 -5.27 -2.76 5.16
C VAL A 17 -5.89 -1.41 5.43
N LEU A 18 -5.48 -0.74 6.51
CA LEU A 18 -5.89 0.63 6.78
C LEU A 18 -4.78 1.58 6.33
N VAL A 19 -5.12 2.45 5.40
CA VAL A 19 -4.25 3.50 4.89
C VAL A 19 -4.62 4.80 5.59
N HIS A 20 -3.68 5.36 6.35
CA HIS A 20 -3.86 6.66 6.95
C HIS A 20 -3.53 7.74 5.93
N ALA A 21 -4.51 8.57 5.57
CA ALA A 21 -4.24 9.75 4.78
C ALA A 21 -3.35 10.70 5.61
N PRO A 22 -2.42 11.42 4.96
CA PRO A 22 -1.62 12.41 5.65
C PRO A 22 -2.52 13.49 6.24
N GLY A 23 -2.35 13.77 7.54
CA GLY A 23 -3.03 14.89 8.18
C GLY A 23 -2.57 16.23 7.61
N VAL A 24 -3.47 17.21 7.61
CA VAL A 24 -3.21 18.54 7.07
C VAL A 24 -3.07 19.53 8.21
N ARG A 25 -2.02 20.36 8.17
CA ARG A 25 -1.96 21.56 9.02
C ARG A 25 -2.81 22.66 8.40
N THR A 26 -3.84 23.06 9.12
CA THR A 26 -4.70 24.21 8.77
C THR A 26 -4.38 25.38 9.70
N ALA A 27 -4.93 26.56 9.42
CA ALA A 27 -4.83 27.72 10.32
C ALA A 27 -5.36 27.45 11.74
N SER A 28 -6.25 26.45 11.87
CA SER A 28 -6.89 26.04 13.13
C SER A 28 -6.12 24.95 13.89
N GLY A 29 -5.01 24.47 13.33
CA GLY A 29 -4.20 23.38 13.89
C GLY A 29 -4.11 22.15 12.99
N PHE A 30 -3.59 21.06 13.56
CA PHE A 30 -3.45 19.78 12.85
C PHE A 30 -4.80 19.08 12.75
N THR A 31 -5.25 18.82 11.52
CA THR A 31 -6.40 17.97 11.24
C THR A 31 -5.89 16.58 10.85
N PRO A 32 -6.17 15.54 11.65
CA PRO A 32 -5.84 14.16 11.28
C PRO A 32 -6.44 13.82 9.91
N GLY A 33 -5.69 13.10 9.09
CA GLY A 33 -6.24 12.61 7.83
C GLY A 33 -7.29 11.54 8.07
N GLY A 34 -8.07 11.24 7.03
CA GLY A 34 -9.00 10.10 7.04
C GLY A 34 -8.27 8.77 7.15
N VAL A 35 -9.00 7.74 7.59
CA VAL A 35 -8.55 6.35 7.51
C VAL A 35 -9.35 5.69 6.40
N GLU A 36 -8.66 5.17 5.39
CA GLU A 36 -9.27 4.45 4.29
C GLU A 36 -8.95 2.97 4.39
N ARG A 37 -9.97 2.13 4.25
CA ARG A 37 -9.83 0.67 4.28
C ARG A 37 -9.73 0.16 2.85
N VAL A 38 -8.67 -0.58 2.56
CA VAL A 38 -8.43 -1.18 1.24
C VAL A 38 -8.30 -2.70 1.33
N GLU A 39 -8.83 -3.39 0.34
CA GLU A 39 -8.53 -4.81 0.12
C GLU A 39 -7.20 -4.91 -0.63
N ALA A 40 -6.29 -5.71 -0.09
CA ALA A 40 -4.92 -5.84 -0.55
C ALA A 40 -4.46 -7.30 -0.60
N SER A 41 -3.42 -7.52 -1.40
CA SER A 41 -2.61 -8.71 -1.43
C SER A 41 -1.33 -8.41 -0.67
N VAL A 42 -0.96 -9.28 0.24
CA VAL A 42 0.20 -9.08 1.11
C VAL A 42 1.21 -10.17 0.85
N ARG A 43 2.45 -9.77 0.59
CA ARG A 43 3.57 -10.68 0.47
C ARG A 43 4.70 -10.22 1.39
N LEU A 44 5.02 -11.04 2.38
CA LEU A 44 6.25 -10.89 3.15
C LEU A 44 7.45 -11.06 2.22
N THR A 45 8.39 -10.15 2.30
CA THR A 45 9.56 -10.11 1.43
C THR A 45 10.72 -9.47 2.18
N SER A 46 11.92 -9.67 1.66
CA SER A 46 13.15 -9.01 2.11
C SER A 46 13.80 -8.39 0.87
N GLU A 47 13.05 -7.53 0.18
CA GLU A 47 13.53 -6.87 -1.04
C GLU A 47 14.21 -5.55 -0.69
N ARG A 48 15.31 -5.24 -1.38
CA ARG A 48 15.94 -3.92 -1.28
C ARG A 48 15.25 -2.98 -2.24
N VAL A 49 14.80 -1.84 -1.72
CA VAL A 49 14.21 -0.75 -2.50
C VAL A 49 15.00 0.52 -2.28
N ALA A 50 15.10 1.34 -3.32
CA ALA A 50 15.64 2.69 -3.18
C ALA A 50 14.73 3.48 -2.23
N GLY A 51 15.29 3.95 -1.12
CA GLY A 51 14.62 4.82 -0.17
C GLY A 51 14.36 6.20 -0.74
N ALA A 52 13.53 6.98 -0.03
CA ALA A 52 13.12 8.34 -0.43
C ALA A 52 14.32 9.29 -0.65
N GLU A 53 15.40 9.14 0.10
CA GLU A 53 16.55 10.06 0.09
C GLU A 53 17.62 9.71 -0.94
N GLY A 54 17.22 9.16 -2.09
CA GLY A 54 18.06 9.15 -3.30
C GLY A 54 19.42 8.45 -3.14
N GLY A 55 19.43 7.23 -2.62
CA GLY A 55 20.64 6.39 -2.61
C GLY A 55 20.70 5.32 -1.52
N GLU A 56 19.88 5.43 -0.47
CA GLU A 56 19.82 4.42 0.59
C GLU A 56 19.00 3.20 0.14
N GLU A 57 19.60 2.00 0.15
CA GLU A 57 18.85 0.75 -0.03
C GLU A 57 18.16 0.39 1.28
N VAL A 58 16.84 0.43 1.29
CA VAL A 58 16.03 0.01 2.45
C VAL A 58 15.54 -1.41 2.23
N VAL A 59 15.69 -2.26 3.25
CA VAL A 59 15.10 -3.61 3.24
C VAL A 59 13.61 -3.49 3.58
N GLY A 60 12.76 -3.71 2.58
CA GLY A 60 11.32 -3.82 2.79
C GLY A 60 10.98 -5.14 3.47
N ALA A 61 10.15 -5.08 4.50
CA ALA A 61 9.62 -6.23 5.23
C ALA A 61 8.43 -6.89 4.50
N ALA A 62 7.70 -6.09 3.70
CA ALA A 62 6.57 -6.58 2.94
C ALA A 62 6.25 -5.75 1.71
N ARG A 63 5.59 -6.40 0.76
CA ARG A 63 4.91 -5.78 -0.37
C ARG A 63 3.40 -5.92 -0.17
N ILE A 64 2.71 -4.80 -0.26
CA ILE A 64 1.26 -4.69 -0.15
C ILE A 64 0.75 -4.12 -1.47
N CYS A 65 -0.17 -4.85 -2.11
CA CYS A 65 -0.74 -4.45 -3.39
C CYS A 65 -2.25 -4.32 -3.28
N TRP A 66 -2.86 -3.24 -3.75
CA TRP A 66 -4.32 -3.10 -3.83
C TRP A 66 -4.74 -2.54 -5.18
N ARG A 67 -6.06 -2.39 -5.36
CA ARG A 67 -6.64 -1.94 -6.63
C ARG A 67 -6.08 -0.57 -7.07
N PRO A 68 -5.99 -0.31 -8.39
CA PRO A 68 -5.31 0.87 -8.92
C PRO A 68 -6.06 2.20 -8.66
N ASP A 69 -7.35 2.09 -8.37
CA ASP A 69 -8.25 3.16 -7.95
C ASP A 69 -8.15 3.50 -6.46
N GLY A 70 -7.44 2.69 -5.67
CA GLY A 70 -7.20 2.97 -4.26
C GLY A 70 -6.19 4.11 -4.02
N PRO A 71 -6.03 4.51 -2.75
CA PRO A 71 -5.12 5.58 -2.37
C PRO A 71 -3.68 5.24 -2.74
N LEU A 72 -2.89 6.27 -3.08
CA LEU A 72 -1.46 6.16 -3.31
C LEU A 72 -0.73 6.88 -2.17
N PRO A 73 -0.23 6.15 -1.15
CA PRO A 73 0.48 6.76 -0.03
C PRO A 73 1.82 7.31 -0.49
N LYS A 74 2.36 8.23 0.32
CA LYS A 74 3.70 8.79 0.13
C LYS A 74 4.72 8.00 0.93
N VAL A 75 5.98 8.10 0.53
CA VAL A 75 7.09 7.59 1.35
C VAL A 75 7.10 8.32 2.69
N GLY A 76 7.24 7.56 3.78
CA GLY A 76 7.13 8.03 5.16
C GLY A 76 5.72 7.97 5.75
N ASP A 77 4.68 7.71 4.95
CA ASP A 77 3.34 7.46 5.49
C ASP A 77 3.31 6.15 6.30
N VAL A 78 2.38 6.06 7.24
CA VAL A 78 2.22 4.87 8.08
C VAL A 78 0.95 4.13 7.69
N LEU A 79 1.07 2.83 7.49
CA LEU A 79 -0.05 1.92 7.28
C LEU A 79 -0.29 1.10 8.54
N GLU A 80 -1.55 0.80 8.84
CA GLU A 80 -1.85 -0.26 9.80
C GLU A 80 -1.85 -1.59 9.06
N ALA A 81 -0.99 -2.49 9.53
CA ALA A 81 -0.75 -3.77 8.92
C ALA A 81 -2.01 -4.66 8.99
N PRO A 82 -2.27 -5.45 7.94
CA PRO A 82 -3.27 -6.50 7.99
C PRO A 82 -2.94 -7.51 9.09
N GLY A 83 -3.95 -8.25 9.55
CA GLY A 83 -3.84 -9.17 10.69
C GLY A 83 -2.70 -10.19 10.60
N VAL A 84 -2.26 -10.53 9.38
CA VAL A 84 -1.11 -11.41 9.11
C VAL A 84 0.22 -10.93 9.69
N PHE A 85 0.37 -9.64 10.01
CA PHE A 85 1.57 -9.08 10.65
C PHE A 85 1.49 -8.99 12.19
N GLY A 86 0.36 -9.42 12.77
CA GLY A 86 -0.07 -9.04 14.11
C GLY A 86 -0.90 -7.76 14.07
N ARG A 87 -2.13 -7.84 14.61
CA ARG A 87 -3.09 -6.71 14.62
C ARG A 87 -2.48 -5.43 15.18
N GLY A 88 -2.74 -4.30 14.52
CA GLY A 88 -2.34 -2.97 15.02
C GLY A 88 -0.88 -2.60 14.82
N ARG A 89 -0.10 -3.41 14.08
CA ARG A 89 1.28 -3.06 13.75
C ARG A 89 1.30 -1.89 12.76
N ARG A 90 2.12 -0.88 13.06
CA ARG A 90 2.37 0.24 12.16
C ARG A 90 3.54 -0.10 11.24
N LEU A 91 3.36 0.08 9.95
CA LEU A 91 4.37 -0.16 8.92
C LEU A 91 4.64 1.14 8.18
N GLU A 92 5.90 1.48 8.00
CA GLU A 92 6.29 2.72 7.31
C GLU A 92 6.42 2.44 5.81
N VAL A 93 5.80 3.28 4.98
CA VAL A 93 5.93 3.22 3.53
C VAL A 93 7.32 3.67 3.12
N VAL A 94 8.07 2.78 2.46
CA VAL A 94 9.40 3.07 1.91
C VAL A 94 9.38 3.30 0.41
N SER A 95 8.37 2.74 -0.28
CA SER A 95 8.14 2.95 -1.70
C SER A 95 6.67 2.74 -2.04
N ALA A 96 6.10 3.58 -2.93
CA ALA A 96 4.74 3.44 -3.40
C ALA A 96 4.65 3.86 -4.87
N GLY A 97 3.89 3.12 -5.69
CA GLY A 97 3.70 3.45 -7.10
C GLY A 97 2.57 2.66 -7.74
N ARG A 98 2.06 3.15 -8.88
CA ARG A 98 1.13 2.39 -9.72
C ARG A 98 1.91 1.47 -10.64
N ALA A 99 1.57 0.20 -10.61
CA ALA A 99 2.13 -0.82 -11.50
C ALA A 99 1.06 -1.20 -12.53
N VAL A 100 1.40 -0.99 -13.80
CA VAL A 100 0.58 -1.42 -14.94
C VAL A 100 1.02 -2.82 -15.35
N SER A 101 0.06 -3.72 -15.47
CA SER A 101 0.29 -5.08 -15.92
C SER A 101 0.32 -5.15 -17.44
N GLY A 102 1.52 -5.24 -18.01
CA GLY A 102 1.70 -5.38 -19.46
C GLY A 102 1.38 -6.76 -20.02
N ASN A 103 1.08 -7.77 -19.19
CA ASN A 103 0.95 -9.18 -19.62
C ASN A 103 -0.37 -9.85 -19.19
N GLY A 104 -1.25 -9.17 -18.46
CA GLY A 104 -2.55 -9.71 -18.03
C GLY A 104 -2.49 -10.79 -16.94
N LEU A 105 -1.31 -11.12 -16.40
CA LEU A 105 -1.13 -12.14 -15.35
C LEU A 105 -1.24 -11.57 -13.93
N THR A 106 -1.05 -10.26 -13.80
CA THR A 106 -1.28 -9.50 -12.56
C THR A 106 -2.31 -8.43 -12.91
N PRO A 107 -3.18 -8.00 -12.01
CA PRO A 107 -4.00 -6.84 -12.31
C PRO A 107 -3.15 -5.57 -12.25
N ASP A 108 -3.63 -4.48 -12.84
CA ASP A 108 -3.11 -3.15 -12.49
C ASP A 108 -3.30 -2.94 -10.99
N HIS A 109 -2.31 -2.36 -10.32
CA HIS A 109 -2.36 -2.24 -8.87
C HIS A 109 -1.55 -1.04 -8.39
N VAL A 110 -1.91 -0.54 -7.21
CA VAL A 110 -0.97 0.20 -6.40
C VAL A 110 -0.05 -0.82 -5.73
N ARG A 111 1.26 -0.63 -5.86
CA ARG A 111 2.29 -1.41 -5.17
C ARG A 111 2.91 -0.54 -4.10
N VAL A 112 2.93 -1.05 -2.88
CA VAL A 112 3.56 -0.40 -1.73
C VAL A 112 4.54 -1.37 -1.07
N VAL A 113 5.73 -0.88 -0.76
CA VAL A 113 6.74 -1.59 0.01
C VAL A 113 6.86 -0.89 1.36
N VAL A 114 6.90 -1.69 2.42
CA VAL A 114 6.90 -1.21 3.80
C VAL A 114 8.01 -1.85 4.63
N ARG A 115 8.43 -1.19 5.71
CA ARG A 115 9.35 -1.72 6.73
C ARG A 115 8.74 -1.72 8.13
#